data_AF-A0A937XKF8-F1
#
_entry.id   AF-A0A937XKF8-F1
#
_cell.length_a   1.000
_cell.length_b   1.000
_cell.length_c   1.000
_cell.angle_alpha   90.00
_cell.angle_beta   90.00
_cell.angle_gamma   90.00
#
_symmetry.space_group_name_H-M   'P 1'
#
loop_
_entity.id
_entity.type
_entity.pdbx_description
1 polymer ?
#
loop_
_entity_poly.entity_id
_entity_poly.type
_entity_poly.pdbx_seq_one_letter_code
_entity_poly.pdbx_strand_id
1 'polypeptide(L)'
;MTSKLKLNNGKPLHSTVEYRHLLRGLQDARLSDSSALESDVRLKQGGGFGLYTQFMLQLGTLSVGPTLSYWQLDQSDPVGTLSEPRNKTYEFGLKLAYQF
;
A
#
# COMPACT_ATOMS: atom_id res chain seq x y z
N MET A 1 -6.07 -9.24 -10.09
CA MET A 1 -6.34 -10.65 -10.48
C MET A 1 -6.53 -11.47 -9.23
N THR A 2 -7.56 -12.31 -9.20
CA THR A 2 -7.83 -13.26 -8.12
C THR A 2 -7.89 -14.67 -8.70
N SER A 3 -7.34 -15.64 -7.98
CA SER A 3 -7.37 -17.06 -8.33
C SER A 3 -7.73 -17.89 -7.13
N LYS A 4 -8.52 -18.94 -7.34
CA LYS A 4 -8.95 -19.88 -6.30
C LYS A 4 -8.47 -21.27 -6.68
N LEU A 5 -7.58 -21.82 -5.87
CA LEU A 5 -7.04 -23.16 -6.04
C LEU A 5 -7.61 -24.06 -4.94
N LYS A 6 -7.84 -25.34 -5.25
CA LYS A 6 -8.13 -26.36 -4.23
C LYS A 6 -6.84 -27.09 -3.91
N LEU A 7 -6.48 -27.16 -2.63
CA LEU A 7 -5.36 -27.96 -2.17
C LEU A 7 -5.74 -29.45 -2.10
N ASN A 8 -4.75 -30.33 -2.00
CA ASN A 8 -4.95 -31.78 -1.93
C ASN A 8 -5.84 -32.22 -0.75
N ASN A 9 -5.93 -31.42 0.31
CA ASN A 9 -6.82 -31.63 1.46
C ASN A 9 -8.23 -31.05 1.27
N GLY A 10 -8.60 -30.65 0.04
CA GLY A 10 -9.89 -30.07 -0.31
C GLY A 10 -10.07 -28.60 0.11
N LYS A 11 -9.15 -28.02 0.88
CA LYS A 11 -9.27 -26.64 1.37
C LYS A 11 -9.01 -25.64 0.24
N PRO A 12 -9.87 -24.61 0.06
CA PRO A 12 -9.60 -23.54 -0.89
C PRO A 12 -8.45 -22.64 -0.44
N LEU A 13 -7.56 -22.34 -1.38
CA LEU A 13 -6.56 -21.29 -1.28
C LEU A 13 -6.93 -20.17 -2.26
N HIS A 14 -7.11 -18.96 -1.75
CA HIS A 14 -7.38 -17.77 -2.55
C HIS A 14 -6.10 -16.96 -2.68
N SER A 15 -5.66 -16.73 -3.91
CA SER A 15 -4.49 -15.90 -4.23
C SER A 15 -4.97 -14.63 -4.91
N THR A 16 -4.55 -13.47 -4.41
CA THR A 16 -4.85 -12.18 -5.03
C THR A 16 -3.55 -11.48 -5.37
N VAL A 17 -3.50 -10.89 -6.56
CA VAL A 17 -2.43 -10.00 -7.00
C VAL A 17 -3.09 -8.75 -7.58
N GLU A 18 -2.77 -7.59 -7.03
CA GLU A 18 -3.32 -6.30 -7.43
C GLU A 18 -2.19 -5.36 -7.84
N TYR A 19 -2.35 -4.74 -9.01
CA TYR A 19 -1.56 -3.59 -9.42
C TYR A 19 -2.35 -2.33 -9.08
N ARG A 20 -1.69 -1.39 -8.40
CA ARG A 20 -2.24 -0.09 -8.01
C ARG A 20 -1.42 0.99 -8.67
N HIS A 21 -2.08 1.95 -9.32
CA HIS A 21 -1.43 3.13 -9.89
C HIS A 21 -1.89 4.36 -9.14
N LEU A 22 -0.95 5.22 -8.73
CA LEU A 22 -1.29 6.46 -8.07
C LEU A 22 -1.65 7.50 -9.14
N LEU A 23 -2.92 7.90 -9.17
CA LEU A 23 -3.38 8.99 -10.04
C LEU A 23 -3.03 10.36 -9.47
N ARG A 24 -3.12 10.51 -8.14
CA ARG A 24 -2.81 11.74 -7.40
C ARG A 24 -2.62 11.43 -5.93
N GLY A 25 -1.54 11.94 -5.34
CA GLY A 25 -1.28 11.92 -3.91
C GLY A 25 -1.03 13.33 -3.37
N LEU A 26 -1.15 13.48 -2.06
CA LEU A 26 -0.84 14.69 -1.33
C LEU A 26 -0.05 14.31 -0.08
N GLN A 27 1.04 15.04 0.15
CA GLN A 27 1.79 14.99 1.40
C GLN A 27 1.77 16.38 2.03
N ASP A 28 1.34 16.45 3.28
CA ASP A 28 1.30 17.68 4.06
C ASP A 28 2.49 17.66 5.04
N ALA A 29 3.41 18.61 4.88
CA ALA A 29 4.61 18.77 5.71
C ALA A 29 4.44 19.96 6.65
N ARG A 30 4.40 19.69 7.97
CA ARG A 30 4.25 20.71 9.01
C ARG A 30 5.59 21.32 9.41
N LEU A 31 6.17 22.14 8.54
CA LEU A 31 7.47 22.76 8.81
C LEU A 31 7.40 23.82 9.91
N SER A 32 6.22 24.42 10.13
CA SER A 32 6.00 25.37 11.21
C SER A 32 6.26 24.78 12.61
N ASP A 33 6.14 23.46 12.77
CA ASP A 33 6.47 22.75 14.01
C ASP A 33 7.99 22.74 14.29
N SER A 34 8.82 22.91 13.24
CA SER A 34 10.28 22.91 13.34
C SER A 34 10.88 24.30 13.55
N SER A 35 10.22 25.35 13.04
CA SER A 35 10.65 26.74 13.16
C SER A 35 9.48 27.69 12.88
N ALA A 36 9.36 28.75 13.69
CA ALA A 36 8.34 29.79 13.49
C ALA A 36 8.50 30.62 12.20
N LEU A 37 9.63 30.48 11.50
CA LEU A 37 9.91 31.14 10.22
C LEU A 37 9.51 30.29 9.01
N GLU A 38 9.22 29.00 9.22
CA GLU A 38 8.84 28.07 8.17
C GLU A 38 7.32 27.94 8.10
N SER A 39 6.78 27.89 6.89
CA SER A 39 5.34 27.66 6.67
C SER A 39 5.09 26.21 6.31
N ASP A 40 3.93 25.70 6.67
CA ASP A 40 3.52 24.36 6.24
C ASP A 40 3.41 24.28 4.71
N VAL A 41 3.82 23.15 4.16
CA VAL A 41 3.86 22.93 2.72
C VAL A 41 3.04 21.71 2.34
N ARG A 42 2.27 21.84 1.27
CA ARG A 42 1.51 20.76 0.66
C ARG A 42 2.16 20.34 -0.66
N LEU A 43 2.73 19.15 -0.67
CA LEU A 43 3.46 18.58 -1.79
C LEU A 43 2.54 17.62 -2.56
N LYS A 44 2.39 17.84 -3.87
CA LYS A 44 1.57 17.00 -4.74
C LYS A 44 2.41 15.85 -5.25
N GLN A 45 1.95 14.62 -5.06
CA GLN A 45 2.56 13.45 -5.71
C GLN A 45 1.80 13.14 -7.00
N GLY A 46 2.49 13.28 -8.13
CA GLY A 46 1.91 13.08 -9.45
C GLY A 46 1.94 11.63 -9.95
N GLY A 47 2.67 10.73 -9.28
CA GLY A 47 2.90 9.40 -9.82
C GLY A 47 3.42 8.39 -8.81
N GLY A 48 3.24 7.14 -9.17
CA GLY A 48 3.68 6.00 -8.39
C GLY A 48 2.91 4.74 -8.75
N PHE A 49 3.42 3.61 -8.32
CA PHE A 49 2.72 2.34 -8.44
C PHE A 49 2.94 1.48 -7.21
N GLY A 50 2.03 0.53 -7.03
CA GLY A 50 2.12 -0.45 -5.98
C GLY A 50 1.69 -1.82 -6.48
N LEU A 51 2.20 -2.83 -5.78
CA LEU A 51 1.77 -4.21 -5.92
C LEU A 51 1.24 -4.67 -4.58
N TYR A 52 0.14 -5.41 -4.59
CA TYR A 52 -0.38 -6.07 -3.41
C TYR A 52 -0.62 -7.53 -3.72
N THR A 53 -0.15 -8.41 -2.84
CA THR A 53 -0.38 -9.83 -2.93
C THR A 53 -0.88 -10.38 -1.60
N GLN A 54 -1.83 -11.32 -1.67
CA GLN A 54 -2.30 -12.04 -0.49
C GLN A 54 -2.60 -13.50 -0.86
N PHE A 55 -2.37 -14.39 0.09
CA PHE A 55 -2.67 -15.82 -0.01
C PHE A 55 -3.50 -16.20 1.20
N MET A 56 -4.78 -16.53 0.99
CA MET A 56 -5.74 -16.78 2.06
C MET A 56 -6.22 -18.23 2.02
N LEU A 57 -5.89 -19.00 3.04
CA LEU A 57 -6.40 -20.35 3.22
C LEU A 57 -7.77 -20.30 3.90
N GLN A 58 -8.77 -20.94 3.29
CA GLN A 58 -10.12 -21.00 3.85
C GLN A 58 -10.28 -22.19 4.81
N LEU A 59 -10.73 -21.90 6.02
CA LEU A 59 -10.95 -22.79 7.16
C LEU A 59 -12.41 -22.66 7.63
N GLY A 60 -13.35 -23.10 6.80
CA GLY A 60 -14.78 -22.91 7.05
C GLY A 60 -15.18 -21.45 6.85
N THR A 61 -15.69 -20.80 7.91
CA THR A 61 -16.07 -19.38 7.93
C THR A 61 -14.89 -18.44 8.14
N LEU A 62 -13.72 -18.97 8.52
CA LEU A 62 -12.50 -18.19 8.66
C LEU A 62 -11.60 -18.33 7.44
N SER A 63 -10.85 -17.29 7.13
CA SER A 63 -9.74 -17.32 6.18
C SER A 63 -8.54 -16.64 6.79
N VAL A 64 -7.35 -17.24 6.63
CA VAL A 64 -6.11 -16.70 7.20
C VAL A 64 -4.96 -16.81 6.20
N GLY A 65 -4.04 -15.85 6.23
CA GLY A 65 -2.77 -16.00 5.56
C GLY A 65 -1.98 -14.72 5.38
N PRO A 66 -0.80 -14.81 4.74
CA PRO A 66 0.12 -13.69 4.61
C PRO A 66 -0.33 -12.69 3.54
N THR A 67 0.12 -11.46 3.74
CA THR A 67 -0.04 -10.35 2.80
C THR A 67 1.29 -9.66 2.57
N LEU A 68 1.54 -9.22 1.35
CA LEU A 68 2.68 -8.41 0.98
C LEU A 68 2.19 -7.20 0.19
N SER A 69 2.63 -6.02 0.60
CA SER A 69 2.33 -4.76 -0.07
C SER A 69 3.65 -4.06 -0.42
N TYR A 70 3.75 -3.62 -1.66
CA TYR A 70 4.84 -2.80 -2.16
C TYR A 70 4.29 -1.51 -2.74
N TRP A 71 4.98 -0.42 -2.49
CA TRP A 71 4.75 0.87 -3.11
C TRP A 71 6.06 1.51 -3.55
N GLN A 72 6.01 2.16 -4.69
CA GLN A 72 7.01 3.09 -5.16
C GLN A 72 6.31 4.38 -5.56
N LEU A 73 6.58 5.44 -4.80
CA LEU A 73 6.08 6.78 -5.06
C LEU A 73 7.17 7.59 -5.72
N ASP A 74 6.81 8.33 -6.76
CA ASP A 74 7.73 9.25 -7.42
C ASP A 74 7.97 10.49 -6.53
N GLN A 75 8.98 11.28 -6.87
CA GLN A 75 9.22 12.55 -6.19
C GLN A 75 8.01 13.47 -6.37
N SER A 76 7.67 14.26 -5.34
CA SER A 76 6.59 15.23 -5.44
C SER A 76 6.92 16.37 -6.40
N ASP A 77 5.90 17.08 -6.84
CA ASP A 77 6.06 18.40 -7.45
C ASP A 77 6.81 19.32 -6.45
N PRO A 78 7.79 20.10 -6.91
CA PRO A 78 8.52 21.01 -6.05
C PRO A 78 7.65 22.20 -5.65
N VAL A 79 7.78 22.63 -4.39
CA VAL A 79 7.24 23.89 -3.88
C VAL A 79 8.41 24.70 -3.34
N GLY A 80 8.86 25.70 -4.11
CA GLY A 80 10.11 26.41 -3.84
C GLY A 80 11.32 25.47 -3.97
N THR A 81 12.13 25.38 -2.91
CA THR A 81 13.29 24.47 -2.84
C THR A 81 12.96 23.10 -2.23
N LEU A 82 11.70 22.87 -1.86
CA LEU A 82 11.27 21.68 -1.14
C LEU A 82 10.54 20.71 -2.08
N SER A 83 10.86 19.43 -1.96
CA SER A 83 10.16 18.34 -2.62
C SER A 83 10.28 17.09 -1.78
N GLU A 84 9.22 16.28 -1.74
CA GLU A 84 9.28 14.96 -1.12
C GLU A 84 10.08 14.04 -2.02
N PRO A 85 11.18 13.44 -1.53
CA PRO A 85 11.97 12.53 -2.33
C PRO A 85 11.18 11.27 -2.67
N ARG A 86 11.60 10.62 -3.76
CA ARG A 86 11.09 9.32 -4.16
C ARG A 86 11.15 8.32 -3.01
N ASN A 87 10.04 7.66 -2.70
CA ASN A 87 9.92 6.73 -1.59
C ASN A 87 9.57 5.30 -2.06
N LYS A 88 10.12 4.30 -1.37
CA LYS A 88 9.77 2.89 -1.55
C LYS A 88 9.36 2.29 -0.22
N THR A 89 8.20 1.65 -0.20
CA THR A 89 7.65 1.03 1.02
C THR A 89 7.36 -0.43 0.77
N TYR A 90 7.76 -1.26 1.73
CA TYR A 90 7.48 -2.69 1.76
C TYR A 90 6.78 -3.00 3.07
N GLU A 91 5.67 -3.73 3.00
CA GLU A 91 4.91 -4.16 4.17
C GLU A 91 4.60 -5.65 4.05
N PHE A 92 4.91 -6.37 5.13
CA PHE A 92 4.59 -7.79 5.28
C PHE A 92 3.62 -7.91 6.44
N GLY A 93 2.53 -8.64 6.23
CA GLY A 93 1.45 -8.74 7.20
C GLY A 93 0.82 -10.12 7.24
N LEU A 94 -0.03 -10.31 8.25
CA LEU A 94 -0.89 -11.48 8.38
C LEU A 94 -2.34 -10.99 8.45
N LYS A 95 -3.23 -11.61 7.68
CA LYS A 95 -4.64 -11.25 7.62
C LYS A 95 -5.49 -12.41 8.13
N LEU A 96 -6.47 -12.09 8.97
CA LEU A 96 -7.55 -12.97 9.38
C LEU A 96 -8.87 -12.34 8.93
N ALA A 97 -9.72 -13.12 8.29
CA ALA A 97 -11.02 -12.67 7.80
C ALA A 97 -12.11 -13.68 8.20
N TYR A 98 -13.27 -13.18 8.64
CA TYR A 98 -14.45 -13.97 8.94
C TYR A 98 -15.53 -13.69 7.89
N GLN A 99 -16.14 -14.74 7.36
CA GLN A 99 -17.25 -14.66 6.40
C GLN A 99 -18.54 -15.05 7.14
N PHE A 100 -19.48 -14.09 7.20
CA PHE A 100 -20.82 -14.25 7.76
C PHE A 100 -21.76 -14.97 6.78
#